data_AF-A0A7S2WZD1-F1
#
_entry.id   AF-A0A7S2WZD1-F1
#
_cell.length_a   1.000
_cell.length_b   1.000
_cell.length_c   1.000
_cell.angle_alpha   90.00
_cell.angle_beta   90.00
_cell.angle_gamma   90.00
#
_symmetry.space_group_name_H-M   'P 1'
#
loop_
_entity.id
_entity.type
_entity.pdbx_description
1 polymer ?
#
loop_
_entity_poly.entity_id
_entity_poly.type
_entity_poly.pdbx_seq_one_letter_code
_entity_poly.pdbx_strand_id
1 'polypeptide(L)'
;MLLLLLLLLLMLLCCAPPKSEEELGTLRQIAIDAPRTEPTVKLFGKSALQRSLIRILYIRACTHPSSGYVQGLNDVLTPFLHVFLSRVFPGDMGTWDVDSIHDDKLIDIEGDCYWCFCKLMDRVEDMYTREQPGIRRCVKEMESLLRRVDKDLLSHMESEGLELLHFTVRWFNCLIMRELPFALVCRLWDTYIAEGDNIKSFVVFVALALLVNFSERLQNMDFQEMIILLQKLPTAEWTYKDLEMVLSEAFLWTQVFQDTKL
;
A
#
# COMPACT_ATOMS: atom_id res chain seq x y z
N MET A 1 20.18 21.46 0.80
CA MET A 1 20.49 21.72 2.23
C MET A 1 19.44 22.62 2.90
N LEU A 2 19.14 23.82 2.39
CA LEU A 2 18.11 24.70 2.97
C LEU A 2 16.68 24.10 2.99
N LEU A 3 16.25 23.42 1.93
CA LEU A 3 14.92 22.79 1.89
C LEU A 3 14.79 21.62 2.90
N LEU A 4 15.87 20.85 3.05
CA LEU A 4 15.94 19.74 4.02
C LEU A 4 15.91 20.27 5.45
N LEU A 5 16.64 21.35 5.74
CA LEU A 5 16.60 22.06 7.02
C LEU A 5 15.25 22.71 7.31
N LEU A 6 14.56 23.23 6.29
CA LEU A 6 13.22 23.81 6.44
C LEU A 6 12.15 22.74 6.70
N LEU A 7 12.27 21.56 6.07
CA LEU A 7 11.38 20.41 6.30
C LEU A 7 11.68 19.71 7.62
N LEU A 8 12.96 19.56 8.00
CA LEU A 8 13.37 19.16 9.36
C LEU A 8 12.87 20.16 10.40
N LEU A 9 12.91 21.47 10.13
CA LEU A 9 12.28 22.48 10.99
C LEU A 9 10.75 22.31 11.04
N LEU A 10 10.08 22.01 9.93
CA LEU A 10 8.63 21.74 9.91
C LEU A 10 8.26 20.47 10.70
N MET A 11 9.11 19.45 10.66
CA MET A 11 9.00 18.23 11.47
C MET A 11 9.31 18.48 12.95
N LEU A 12 10.30 19.34 13.27
CA LEU A 12 10.61 19.76 14.63
C LEU A 12 9.57 20.73 15.19
N LEU A 13 8.88 21.48 14.32
CA LEU A 13 7.93 22.53 14.72
C LEU A 13 6.51 22.02 14.98
N CYS A 14 6.12 20.81 14.54
CA CYS A 14 4.87 20.04 14.72
C CYS A 14 3.58 20.64 15.32
N CYS A 15 3.41 21.95 15.23
CA CYS A 15 2.40 22.79 15.83
C CYS A 15 2.22 24.07 15.00
N ALA A 16 2.51 24.04 13.70
CA ALA A 16 1.90 25.04 12.83
C ALA A 16 0.42 24.62 12.69
N PRO A 17 -0.54 25.39 13.25
CA PRO A 17 -1.95 25.03 13.12
C PRO A 17 -2.33 24.99 11.63
N PRO A 18 -3.33 24.18 11.24
CA PRO A 18 -3.83 24.15 9.88
C PRO A 18 -4.09 25.57 9.38
N LYS A 19 -3.52 25.91 8.22
CA LYS A 19 -3.56 27.26 7.66
C LYS A 19 -4.86 27.51 6.88
N SER A 20 -5.62 26.47 6.59
CA SER A 20 -6.88 26.52 5.85
C SER A 20 -7.87 25.46 6.36
N GLU A 21 -9.15 25.63 5.99
CA GLU A 21 -10.20 24.64 6.26
C GLU A 21 -9.93 23.30 5.56
N GLU A 22 -9.31 23.33 4.38
CA GLU A 22 -8.89 22.15 3.62
C GLU A 22 -7.78 21.36 4.35
N GLU A 23 -6.77 22.04 4.88
CA GLU A 23 -5.73 21.40 5.69
C GLU A 23 -6.31 20.80 6.97
N LEU A 24 -7.27 21.48 7.60
CA LEU A 24 -7.97 20.97 8.79
C LEU A 24 -8.80 19.71 8.46
N GLY A 25 -9.49 19.71 7.31
CA GLY A 25 -10.21 18.54 6.81
C GLY A 25 -9.28 17.35 6.58
N THR A 26 -8.14 17.60 5.94
CA THR A 26 -7.10 16.59 5.71
C THR A 26 -6.57 16.01 7.01
N LEU A 27 -6.19 16.86 7.97
CA LEU A 27 -5.69 16.41 9.27
C LEU A 27 -6.72 15.57 10.04
N ARG A 28 -8.00 15.98 10.01
CA ARG A 28 -9.10 15.22 10.64
C ARG A 28 -9.24 13.84 10.00
N GLN A 29 -9.18 13.75 8.67
CA GLN A 29 -9.27 12.47 7.97
C GLN A 29 -8.12 11.53 8.35
N ILE A 30 -6.87 12.03 8.34
CA ILE A 30 -5.69 11.27 8.75
C ILE A 30 -5.82 10.80 10.21
N ALA A 31 -6.28 11.66 11.11
CA ALA A 31 -6.47 11.32 12.52
C ALA A 31 -7.55 10.25 12.75
N ILE A 32 -8.53 10.13 11.85
CA ILE A 32 -9.54 9.06 11.88
C ILE A 32 -8.95 7.74 11.35
N ASP A 33 -8.05 7.79 10.37
CA ASP A 33 -7.47 6.60 9.74
C ASP A 33 -6.31 6.00 10.55
N ALA A 34 -5.49 6.83 11.20
CA ALA A 34 -4.29 6.38 11.92
C ALA A 34 -4.59 5.29 12.97
N PRO A 35 -5.63 5.38 13.83
CA PRO A 35 -5.94 4.32 14.79
C PRO A 35 -6.46 3.02 14.17
N ARG A 36 -6.89 3.06 12.91
CA ARG A 36 -7.43 1.93 12.15
C ARG A 36 -6.40 1.29 11.20
N THR A 37 -5.17 1.82 11.18
CA THR A 37 -4.07 1.36 10.33
C THR A 37 -3.51 0.05 10.88
N GLU A 38 -3.42 -0.98 10.03
CA GLU A 38 -2.91 -2.32 10.36
C GLU A 38 -3.31 -2.83 11.77
N PRO A 39 -4.61 -3.00 12.04
CA PRO A 39 -5.13 -3.27 13.39
C PRO A 39 -4.72 -4.64 13.95
N THR A 40 -4.24 -5.54 13.08
CA THR A 40 -3.74 -6.87 13.45
C THR A 40 -2.37 -6.79 14.14
N VAL A 41 -1.64 -5.69 13.96
CA VAL A 41 -0.29 -5.48 14.48
C VAL A 41 -0.32 -4.43 15.59
N LYS A 42 -0.12 -4.88 16.84
CA LYS A 42 -0.17 -4.03 18.05
C LYS A 42 0.76 -2.81 17.99
N LEU A 43 1.87 -2.90 17.26
CA LEU A 43 2.84 -1.82 17.08
C LEU A 43 2.16 -0.53 16.58
N PHE A 44 1.30 -0.61 15.56
CA PHE A 44 0.67 0.57 14.95
C PHE A 44 -0.43 1.20 15.81
N GLY A 45 -0.85 0.52 16.88
CA GLY A 45 -1.72 1.08 17.92
C GLY A 45 -0.99 1.92 18.98
N LYS A 46 0.35 1.97 18.97
CA LYS A 46 1.14 2.73 19.95
C LYS A 46 1.02 4.24 19.72
N SER A 47 0.98 5.00 20.80
CA SER A 47 0.67 6.44 20.72
C SER A 47 1.74 7.22 19.96
N ALA A 48 3.02 6.88 20.18
CA ALA A 48 4.14 7.48 19.47
C ALA A 48 4.05 7.26 17.95
N LEU A 49 3.68 6.05 17.54
CA LEU A 49 3.53 5.70 16.13
C LEU A 49 2.30 6.32 15.48
N GLN A 50 1.17 6.39 16.18
CA GLN A 50 -0.01 7.12 15.67
C GLN A 50 0.32 8.59 15.43
N ARG A 51 1.06 9.24 16.34
CA ARG A 51 1.53 10.61 16.14
C ARG A 51 2.48 10.71 14.94
N SER A 52 3.41 9.77 14.80
CA SER A 52 4.37 9.71 13.68
C SER A 52 3.65 9.58 12.33
N LEU A 53 2.71 8.63 12.22
CA LEU A 53 1.85 8.42 11.04
C LEU A 53 1.12 9.73 10.67
N ILE A 54 0.45 10.35 11.64
CA ILE A 54 -0.29 11.60 11.40
C ILE A 54 0.62 12.71 10.90
N ARG A 55 1.79 12.91 11.53
CA ARG A 55 2.76 13.94 11.13
C ARG A 55 3.26 13.74 9.70
N ILE A 56 3.77 12.56 9.39
CA ILE A 56 4.36 12.25 8.08
C ILE A 56 3.31 12.42 6.98
N LEU A 57 2.12 11.84 7.17
CA LEU A 57 1.04 11.90 6.18
C LEU A 57 0.51 13.33 6.00
N TYR A 58 0.38 14.10 7.08
CA TYR A 58 -0.07 15.49 7.00
C TYR A 58 0.94 16.36 6.25
N ILE A 59 2.24 16.25 6.59
CA ILE A 59 3.30 16.97 5.88
C ILE A 59 3.32 16.56 4.40
N ARG A 60 3.17 15.27 4.08
CA ARG A 60 3.12 14.80 2.70
C ARG A 60 1.93 15.39 1.95
N ALA A 61 0.74 15.41 2.55
CA ALA A 61 -0.47 15.94 1.94
C ALA A 61 -0.35 17.45 1.67
N CYS A 62 0.15 18.23 2.64
CA CYS A 62 0.36 19.67 2.48
C CYS A 62 1.43 20.01 1.42
N THR A 63 2.46 19.18 1.28
CA THR A 63 3.54 19.40 0.31
C THR A 63 3.18 18.95 -1.11
N HIS A 64 2.09 18.21 -1.30
CA HIS A 64 1.65 17.69 -2.60
C HIS A 64 0.12 17.84 -2.77
N PRO A 65 -0.36 19.07 -3.04
CA PRO A 65 -1.79 19.36 -3.13
C PRO A 65 -2.53 18.61 -4.27
N SER A 66 -1.80 18.13 -5.28
CA SER A 66 -2.33 17.32 -6.39
C SER A 66 -2.94 16.00 -5.93
N SER A 67 -2.32 15.35 -4.93
CA SER A 67 -2.79 14.10 -4.33
C SER A 67 -3.49 14.33 -2.99
N GLY A 68 -3.02 15.30 -2.20
CA GLY A 68 -3.46 15.46 -0.82
C GLY A 68 -3.26 14.17 -0.02
N TYR A 69 -4.19 13.88 0.89
CA TYR A 69 -4.29 12.59 1.58
C TYR A 69 -5.38 11.72 0.94
N VAL A 70 -5.03 10.46 0.67
CA VAL A 70 -5.96 9.43 0.19
C VAL A 70 -5.91 8.25 1.15
N GLN A 71 -7.08 7.75 1.54
CA GLN A 71 -7.17 6.56 2.40
C GLN A 71 -6.47 5.37 1.72
N GLY A 72 -5.58 4.71 2.46
CA GLY A 72 -4.64 3.70 1.94
C GLY A 72 -3.19 4.14 2.06
N LEU A 73 -2.90 5.45 1.99
CA LEU A 73 -1.54 5.98 2.22
C LEU A 73 -1.04 5.70 3.64
N ASN A 74 -1.95 5.68 4.61
CA ASN A 74 -1.65 5.29 5.98
C ASN A 74 -1.10 3.87 6.07
N ASP A 75 -1.61 2.92 5.26
CA ASP A 75 -1.09 1.55 5.23
C ASP A 75 0.25 1.53 4.51
N VAL A 76 0.39 2.20 3.36
CA VAL A 76 1.66 2.28 2.59
C VAL A 76 2.82 2.82 3.42
N LEU A 77 2.58 3.65 4.43
CA LEU A 77 3.63 4.15 5.31
C LEU A 77 4.14 3.12 6.34
N THR A 78 3.34 2.10 6.68
CA THR A 78 3.66 1.13 7.74
C THR A 78 4.93 0.30 7.54
N PRO A 79 5.31 -0.16 6.33
CA PRO A 79 6.51 -0.98 6.16
C PRO A 79 7.78 -0.14 6.39
N PHE A 80 7.77 1.14 6.00
CA PHE A 80 8.88 2.06 6.29
C PHE A 80 9.05 2.23 7.80
N LEU A 81 7.96 2.53 8.53
CA LEU A 81 8.00 2.68 9.97
C LEU A 81 8.54 1.42 10.66
N HIS A 82 8.05 0.24 10.26
CA HIS A 82 8.55 -1.04 10.77
C HIS A 82 10.06 -1.19 10.50
N VAL A 83 10.50 -1.07 9.25
CA VAL A 83 11.90 -1.30 8.86
C VAL A 83 12.84 -0.32 9.59
N PHE A 84 12.50 0.97 9.67
CA PHE A 84 13.36 1.94 10.33
C PHE A 84 13.36 1.79 11.86
N LEU A 85 12.23 1.43 12.48
CA LEU A 85 12.19 1.11 13.92
C LEU A 85 13.00 -0.14 14.27
N SER A 86 13.07 -1.13 13.38
CA SER A 86 13.85 -2.36 13.60
C SER A 86 15.35 -2.11 13.83
N ARG A 87 15.86 -0.97 13.35
CA ARG A 87 17.25 -0.53 13.56
C ARG A 87 17.53 -0.13 15.01
N VAL A 88 16.48 0.25 15.75
CA VAL A 88 16.56 0.72 17.14
C VAL A 88 16.04 -0.33 18.10
N PHE A 89 15.01 -1.08 17.70
CA PHE A 89 14.40 -2.13 18.50
C PHE A 89 14.74 -3.51 17.92
N PRO A 90 15.68 -4.25 18.54
CA PRO A 90 16.01 -5.61 18.10
C PRO A 90 14.90 -6.60 18.49
N GLY A 91 14.82 -7.71 17.76
CA GLY A 91 13.94 -8.83 18.07
C GLY A 91 12.51 -8.66 17.56
N ASP A 92 11.59 -9.43 18.15
CA ASP A 92 10.20 -9.49 17.70
C ASP A 92 9.47 -8.16 17.87
N MET A 93 8.80 -7.72 16.80
CA MET A 93 8.08 -6.45 16.73
C MET A 93 7.01 -6.31 17.83
N GLY A 94 6.42 -7.41 18.30
CA GLY A 94 5.43 -7.41 19.37
C GLY A 94 5.99 -7.02 20.74
N THR A 95 7.32 -7.03 20.90
CA THR A 95 8.01 -6.67 22.15
C THR A 95 8.46 -5.21 22.20
N TRP A 96 8.34 -4.48 21.10
CA TRP A 96 8.87 -3.13 20.99
C TRP A 96 8.07 -2.13 21.81
N ASP A 97 8.76 -1.42 22.70
CA ASP A 97 8.20 -0.31 23.46
C ASP A 97 8.52 1.03 22.81
N VAL A 98 7.84 1.32 21.71
CA VAL A 98 8.09 2.56 20.95
C VAL A 98 7.64 3.82 21.70
N ASP A 99 6.76 3.71 22.69
CA ASP A 99 6.34 4.87 23.49
C ASP A 99 7.47 5.37 24.43
N SER A 100 8.53 4.59 24.67
CA SER A 100 9.71 5.00 25.45
C SER A 100 10.92 5.41 24.60
N ILE A 101 10.77 5.48 23.27
CA ILE A 101 11.83 5.97 22.39
C ILE A 101 12.13 7.45 22.70
N HIS A 102 13.41 7.83 22.65
CA HIS A 102 13.81 9.23 22.75
C HIS A 102 13.32 10.02 21.53
N ASP A 103 12.77 11.23 21.74
CA ASP A 103 12.18 12.05 20.70
C ASP A 103 13.14 12.31 19.52
N ASP A 104 14.41 12.63 19.78
CA ASP A 104 15.41 12.83 18.72
C ASP A 104 15.54 11.62 17.79
N LYS A 105 15.53 10.40 18.33
CA LYS A 105 15.62 9.18 17.52
C LYS A 105 14.34 8.95 16.72
N LEU A 106 13.19 9.27 17.30
CA LEU A 106 11.91 9.16 16.60
C LEU A 106 11.82 10.15 15.44
N ILE A 107 12.29 11.37 15.64
CA ILE A 107 12.35 12.42 14.61
C ILE A 107 13.25 11.98 13.45
N ASP A 108 14.42 11.39 13.74
CA ASP A 108 15.30 10.84 12.71
C ASP A 108 14.61 9.72 11.91
N ILE A 109 13.94 8.80 12.59
CA ILE A 109 13.17 7.72 11.95
C ILE A 109 12.03 8.28 11.08
N GLU A 110 11.29 9.27 11.58
CA GLU A 110 10.24 9.91 10.79
C GLU A 110 10.78 10.58 9.54
N GLY A 111 11.97 11.18 9.63
CA GLY A 111 12.64 11.82 8.51
C GLY A 111 12.98 10.81 7.43
N ASP A 112 13.61 9.70 7.82
CA ASP A 112 13.92 8.58 6.93
C ASP A 112 12.62 8.02 6.28
N CYS A 113 11.58 7.80 7.08
CA CYS A 113 10.27 7.34 6.59
C CYS A 113 9.67 8.30 5.58
N TYR A 114 9.64 9.61 5.87
CA TYR A 114 9.06 10.62 5.00
C TYR A 114 9.76 10.64 3.64
N TRP A 115 11.09 10.65 3.61
CA TRP A 115 11.84 10.73 2.36
C TRP A 115 11.70 9.46 1.52
N CYS A 116 11.81 8.28 2.13
CA CYS A 116 11.60 7.02 1.44
C CYS A 116 10.16 6.87 0.93
N PHE A 117 9.18 7.26 1.74
CA PHE A 117 7.77 7.30 1.35
C PHE A 117 7.56 8.24 0.15
N CYS A 118 8.08 9.47 0.18
CA CYS A 118 7.99 10.39 -0.95
C CYS A 118 8.60 9.77 -2.22
N LYS A 119 9.73 9.08 -2.11
CA LYS A 119 10.37 8.43 -3.26
C LYS A 119 9.57 7.28 -3.85
N LEU A 120 8.86 6.52 -3.03
CA LEU A 120 7.88 5.54 -3.53
C LEU A 120 6.74 6.27 -4.24
N MET A 121 6.18 7.31 -3.61
CA MET A 121 5.05 8.05 -4.14
C MET A 121 5.36 8.70 -5.50
N ASP A 122 6.58 9.18 -5.75
CA ASP A 122 7.00 9.71 -7.06
C ASP A 122 6.70 8.73 -8.22
N ARG A 123 6.67 7.41 -7.95
CA ARG A 123 6.46 6.36 -8.97
C ARG A 123 4.99 5.96 -9.15
N VAL A 124 4.16 6.21 -8.16
CA VAL A 124 2.74 5.78 -8.10
C VAL A 124 1.77 6.93 -7.89
N GLU A 125 2.23 8.19 -7.97
CA GLU A 125 1.45 9.39 -7.62
C GLU A 125 0.11 9.46 -8.37
N ASP A 126 0.07 9.06 -9.64
CA ASP A 126 -1.12 9.09 -10.49
C ASP A 126 -2.25 8.16 -10.01
N MET A 127 -1.96 7.23 -9.10
CA MET A 127 -2.96 6.38 -8.43
C MET A 127 -3.69 7.13 -7.30
N TYR A 128 -3.12 8.23 -6.80
CA TYR A 128 -3.62 8.97 -5.64
C TYR A 128 -4.04 10.41 -5.97
N THR A 129 -3.93 10.83 -7.22
CA THR A 129 -4.51 12.11 -7.66
C THR A 129 -6.03 12.04 -7.73
N ARG A 130 -6.69 13.20 -7.82
CA ARG A 130 -8.14 13.31 -7.95
C ARG A 130 -8.67 12.40 -9.07
N GLU A 131 -9.78 11.70 -8.81
CA GLU A 131 -10.41 10.71 -9.71
C GLU A 131 -9.61 9.42 -9.96
N GLN A 132 -8.39 9.32 -9.40
CA GLN A 132 -7.51 8.15 -9.41
C GLN A 132 -7.32 7.52 -10.81
N PRO A 133 -6.90 8.31 -11.82
CA PRO A 133 -6.75 7.82 -13.19
C PRO A 133 -5.71 6.70 -13.30
N GLY A 134 -4.68 6.69 -12.45
CA GLY A 134 -3.69 5.59 -12.38
C GLY A 134 -4.32 4.26 -12.00
N ILE A 135 -5.23 4.24 -11.02
CA ILE A 135 -5.96 3.02 -10.64
C ILE A 135 -6.82 2.53 -11.79
N ARG A 136 -7.56 3.43 -12.45
CA ARG A 136 -8.39 3.03 -13.62
C ARG A 136 -7.56 2.43 -14.74
N ARG A 137 -6.33 2.93 -14.96
CA ARG A 137 -5.38 2.32 -15.90
C ARG A 137 -4.93 0.93 -15.44
N CYS A 138 -4.56 0.77 -14.17
CA CYS A 138 -4.17 -0.52 -13.60
C CYS A 138 -5.28 -1.56 -13.75
N VAL A 139 -6.54 -1.19 -13.47
CA VAL A 139 -7.69 -2.09 -13.61
C VAL A 139 -7.89 -2.52 -15.06
N LYS A 140 -7.81 -1.58 -16.02
CA LYS A 140 -7.93 -1.90 -17.46
C LYS A 140 -6.80 -2.80 -17.95
N GLU A 141 -5.57 -2.53 -17.50
CA GLU A 141 -4.41 -3.36 -17.81
C GLU A 141 -4.59 -4.77 -17.24
N MET A 142 -5.01 -4.88 -15.98
CA MET A 142 -5.32 -6.15 -15.32
C MET A 142 -6.41 -6.93 -16.06
N GLU A 143 -7.48 -6.28 -16.49
CA GLU A 143 -8.56 -6.90 -17.27
C GLU A 143 -8.04 -7.45 -18.61
N SER A 144 -7.23 -6.67 -19.31
CA SER A 144 -6.64 -7.08 -20.59
C SER A 144 -5.71 -8.29 -20.42
N LEU A 145 -4.94 -8.33 -19.34
CA LEU A 145 -4.06 -9.46 -19.02
C LEU A 145 -4.87 -10.68 -18.58
N LEU A 146 -5.89 -10.50 -17.73
CA LEU A 146 -6.76 -11.59 -17.28
C LEU A 146 -7.46 -12.27 -18.48
N ARG A 147 -7.92 -11.48 -19.46
CA ARG A 147 -8.53 -12.02 -20.69
C ARG A 147 -7.58 -12.95 -21.48
N ARG A 148 -6.26 -12.76 -21.35
CA ARG A 148 -5.23 -13.57 -22.02
C ARG A 148 -4.77 -14.76 -21.17
N VAL A 149 -4.76 -14.61 -19.85
CA VAL A 149 -4.27 -15.61 -18.89
C VAL A 149 -5.37 -16.60 -18.50
N ASP A 150 -6.55 -16.10 -18.15
CA ASP A 150 -7.67 -16.89 -17.66
C ASP A 150 -9.00 -16.28 -18.13
N LYS A 151 -9.31 -16.56 -19.40
CA LYS A 151 -10.53 -16.09 -20.05
C LYS A 151 -11.79 -16.64 -19.38
N ASP A 152 -11.74 -17.87 -18.89
CA ASP A 152 -12.90 -18.55 -18.31
C ASP A 152 -13.31 -17.89 -16.98
N LEU A 153 -12.33 -17.56 -16.13
CA LEU A 153 -12.59 -16.76 -14.92
C LEU A 153 -13.20 -15.40 -15.25
N LEU A 154 -12.64 -14.69 -16.25
CA LEU A 154 -13.17 -13.38 -16.64
C LEU A 154 -14.61 -13.48 -17.16
N SER A 155 -14.90 -14.47 -18.02
CA SER A 155 -16.26 -14.69 -18.54
C SER A 155 -17.24 -15.07 -17.43
N HIS A 156 -16.81 -15.85 -16.44
CA HIS A 156 -17.63 -16.16 -15.26
C HIS A 156 -17.95 -14.90 -14.45
N MET A 157 -16.94 -14.09 -14.12
CA MET A 157 -17.12 -12.81 -13.43
C MET A 157 -18.07 -11.87 -14.18
N GLU A 158 -17.90 -11.73 -15.50
CA GLU A 158 -18.78 -10.93 -16.36
C GLU A 158 -20.22 -11.46 -16.32
N SER A 159 -20.42 -12.78 -16.33
CA SER A 159 -21.76 -13.40 -16.29
C SER A 159 -22.49 -13.22 -14.95
N GLU A 160 -21.74 -13.17 -13.85
CA GLU A 160 -22.24 -12.88 -12.50
C GLU A 160 -22.38 -11.36 -12.24
N GLY A 161 -22.03 -10.51 -13.21
CA GLY A 161 -22.09 -9.05 -13.08
C GLY A 161 -20.99 -8.44 -12.19
N LEU A 162 -19.89 -9.17 -11.98
CA LEU A 162 -18.75 -8.72 -11.19
C LEU A 162 -17.75 -7.97 -12.07
N GLU A 163 -17.70 -6.64 -11.91
CA GLU A 163 -16.64 -5.80 -12.47
C GLU A 163 -15.38 -5.81 -11.59
N LEU A 164 -14.19 -5.89 -12.20
CA LEU A 164 -12.90 -5.88 -11.48
C LEU A 164 -12.77 -4.67 -10.53
N LEU A 165 -13.34 -3.52 -10.90
CA LEU A 165 -13.31 -2.30 -10.09
C LEU A 165 -13.93 -2.49 -8.69
N HIS A 166 -14.86 -3.43 -8.51
CA HIS A 166 -15.55 -3.67 -7.24
C HIS A 166 -14.61 -4.09 -6.09
N PHE A 167 -13.46 -4.70 -6.39
CA PHE A 167 -12.49 -5.13 -5.37
C PHE A 167 -11.09 -4.55 -5.57
N THR A 168 -10.67 -4.34 -6.82
CA THR A 168 -9.29 -3.93 -7.15
C THR A 168 -8.93 -2.51 -6.73
N VAL A 169 -9.90 -1.62 -6.48
CA VAL A 169 -9.61 -0.26 -6.00
C VAL A 169 -8.86 -0.31 -4.66
N ARG A 170 -9.27 -1.18 -3.74
CA ARG A 170 -8.56 -1.35 -2.46
C ARG A 170 -7.17 -1.96 -2.67
N TRP A 171 -7.10 -3.00 -3.51
CA TRP A 171 -5.87 -3.69 -3.85
C TRP A 171 -4.82 -2.72 -4.36
N PHE A 172 -5.17 -1.86 -5.31
CA PHE A 172 -4.24 -0.88 -5.88
C PHE A 172 -3.96 0.30 -4.95
N ASN A 173 -4.96 0.84 -4.24
CA ASN A 173 -4.73 1.92 -3.27
C ASN A 173 -3.75 1.54 -2.16
N CYS A 174 -3.81 0.28 -1.71
CA CYS A 174 -2.98 -0.24 -0.64
C CYS A 174 -1.82 -1.11 -1.15
N LEU A 175 -1.52 -1.11 -2.45
CA LEU A 175 -0.45 -1.93 -3.04
C LEU A 175 -0.47 -3.42 -2.61
N ILE A 176 -1.66 -4.02 -2.53
CA ILE A 176 -1.94 -5.41 -2.11
C ILE A 176 -1.70 -5.69 -0.62
N MET A 177 -1.28 -4.70 0.16
CA MET A 177 -0.86 -4.90 1.56
C MET A 177 -1.98 -5.45 2.44
N ARG A 178 -3.23 -5.02 2.22
CA ARG A 178 -4.39 -5.48 2.99
C ARG A 178 -4.82 -6.91 2.68
N GLU A 179 -4.25 -7.52 1.65
CA GLU A 179 -4.57 -8.87 1.20
C GLU A 179 -3.61 -9.92 1.76
N LEU A 180 -2.58 -9.50 2.51
CA LEU A 180 -1.51 -10.36 3.00
C LEU A 180 -1.25 -10.11 4.50
N PRO A 181 -0.79 -11.12 5.25
CA PRO A 181 -0.23 -10.90 6.59
C PRO A 181 0.94 -9.91 6.53
N PHE A 182 1.07 -9.05 7.54
CA PHE A 182 2.07 -7.99 7.56
C PHE A 182 3.52 -8.49 7.37
N ALA A 183 3.85 -9.68 7.87
CA ALA A 183 5.16 -10.30 7.64
C ALA A 183 5.43 -10.60 6.16
N LEU A 184 4.40 -10.99 5.39
CA LEU A 184 4.49 -11.18 3.94
C LEU A 184 4.51 -9.85 3.19
N VAL A 185 3.84 -8.82 3.72
CA VAL A 185 3.89 -7.47 3.17
C VAL A 185 5.33 -6.94 3.13
N CYS A 186 6.11 -7.10 4.21
CA CYS A 186 7.52 -6.71 4.21
C CYS A 186 8.31 -7.43 3.10
N ARG A 187 8.10 -8.75 2.94
CA ARG A 187 8.77 -9.53 1.89
C ARG A 187 8.34 -9.11 0.48
N LEU A 188 7.05 -8.84 0.25
CA LEU A 188 6.55 -8.28 -1.01
C LEU A 188 7.24 -6.96 -1.35
N TRP A 189 7.43 -6.12 -0.32
CA TRP A 189 8.03 -4.81 -0.45
C TRP A 189 9.52 -4.84 -0.81
N ASP A 190 10.27 -5.88 -0.40
CA ASP A 190 11.63 -6.10 -0.89
C ASP A 190 11.65 -6.16 -2.42
N THR A 191 10.70 -6.90 -3.01
CA THR A 191 10.57 -7.02 -4.47
C THR A 191 10.10 -5.70 -5.10
N TYR A 192 9.11 -5.03 -4.52
CA TYR A 192 8.63 -3.74 -5.04
C TYR A 192 9.71 -2.64 -5.06
N ILE A 193 10.57 -2.60 -4.04
CA ILE A 193 11.70 -1.67 -4.00
C ILE A 193 12.71 -2.04 -5.08
N ALA A 194 12.99 -3.34 -5.27
CA ALA A 194 13.91 -3.83 -6.28
C ALA A 194 13.43 -3.56 -7.73
N GLU A 195 12.13 -3.64 -7.99
CA GLU A 195 11.52 -3.31 -9.30
C GLU A 195 11.70 -1.84 -9.70
N GLY A 196 11.98 -0.96 -8.73
CA GLY A 196 12.29 0.42 -9.02
C GLY A 196 11.12 1.14 -9.70
N ASP A 197 11.39 1.72 -10.87
CA ASP A 197 10.40 2.50 -11.63
C ASP A 197 9.32 1.62 -12.28
N ASN A 198 9.52 0.30 -12.36
CA ASN A 198 8.55 -0.65 -12.90
C ASN A 198 7.47 -1.07 -11.89
N ILE A 199 7.58 -0.64 -10.62
CA ILE A 199 6.68 -1.04 -9.53
C ILE A 199 5.20 -0.95 -9.92
N LYS A 200 4.78 0.13 -10.59
CA LYS A 200 3.36 0.33 -10.94
C LYS A 200 2.85 -0.77 -11.88
N SER A 201 3.62 -1.17 -12.88
CA SER A 201 3.25 -2.27 -13.77
C SER A 201 3.37 -3.61 -13.04
N PHE A 202 4.41 -3.79 -12.23
CA PHE A 202 4.62 -5.03 -11.48
C PHE A 202 3.47 -5.31 -10.48
N VAL A 203 2.94 -4.29 -9.81
CA VAL A 203 1.76 -4.41 -8.93
C VAL A 203 0.54 -4.97 -9.68
N VAL A 204 0.36 -4.63 -10.97
CA VAL A 204 -0.72 -5.19 -11.80
C VAL A 204 -0.52 -6.70 -12.01
N PHE A 205 0.70 -7.13 -12.29
CA PHE A 205 1.02 -8.56 -12.42
C PHE A 205 0.87 -9.32 -11.11
N VAL A 206 1.29 -8.73 -9.99
CA VAL A 206 1.08 -9.34 -8.66
C VAL A 206 -0.41 -9.46 -8.33
N ALA A 207 -1.21 -8.42 -8.61
CA ALA A 207 -2.65 -8.45 -8.44
C ALA A 207 -3.30 -9.55 -9.31
N LEU A 208 -2.87 -9.68 -10.57
CA LEU A 208 -3.34 -10.73 -11.46
C LEU A 208 -2.98 -12.12 -10.95
N ALA A 209 -1.74 -12.34 -10.54
CA ALA A 209 -1.26 -13.64 -10.06
C ALA A 209 -1.99 -14.03 -8.78
N LEU A 210 -2.20 -13.06 -7.89
CA LEU A 210 -3.00 -13.26 -6.69
C LEU A 210 -4.45 -13.64 -7.02
N LEU A 211 -5.09 -13.00 -8.00
CA LEU A 211 -6.45 -13.35 -8.44
C LEU A 211 -6.52 -14.76 -9.04
N VAL A 212 -5.62 -15.08 -9.95
CA VAL A 212 -5.58 -16.37 -10.66
C VAL A 212 -5.28 -17.53 -9.71
N ASN A 213 -4.49 -17.30 -8.65
CA ASN A 213 -4.28 -18.29 -7.59
C ASN A 213 -5.58 -18.76 -6.90
N PHE A 214 -6.67 -17.99 -7.01
CA PHE A 214 -8.01 -18.37 -6.52
C PHE A 214 -9.01 -18.71 -7.64
N SER A 215 -8.58 -18.80 -8.89
CA SER A 215 -9.44 -18.96 -10.06
C SER A 215 -10.40 -20.15 -9.94
N GLU A 216 -9.87 -21.34 -9.62
CA GLU A 216 -10.68 -22.56 -9.47
C GLU A 216 -11.84 -22.37 -8.48
N ARG A 217 -11.61 -21.65 -7.37
CA ARG A 217 -12.64 -21.38 -6.38
C ARG A 217 -13.63 -20.34 -6.86
N LEU A 218 -13.14 -19.26 -7.47
CA LEU A 218 -13.95 -18.14 -7.95
C LEU A 218 -14.92 -18.57 -9.07
N GLN A 219 -14.49 -19.46 -9.97
CA GLN A 219 -15.34 -19.99 -11.05
C GLN A 219 -16.54 -20.81 -10.56
N ASN A 220 -16.55 -21.20 -9.28
CA ASN A 220 -17.63 -21.96 -8.66
C ASN A 220 -18.46 -21.11 -7.67
N MET A 221 -18.29 -19.78 -7.68
CA MET A 221 -18.92 -18.84 -6.75
C MET A 221 -19.87 -17.89 -7.47
N ASP A 222 -20.95 -17.49 -6.81
CA ASP A 222 -21.79 -16.39 -7.28
C ASP A 222 -21.16 -15.01 -7.01
N PHE A 223 -21.82 -13.94 -7.47
CA PHE A 223 -21.38 -12.56 -7.22
C PHE A 223 -21.07 -12.26 -5.74
N GLN A 224 -21.94 -12.66 -4.81
CA GLN A 224 -21.81 -12.32 -3.39
C GLN A 224 -20.63 -13.06 -2.77
N GLU A 225 -20.50 -14.36 -3.07
CA GLU A 225 -19.41 -15.20 -2.60
C GLU A 225 -18.05 -14.72 -3.12
N MET A 226 -17.96 -14.37 -4.41
CA MET A 226 -16.74 -13.81 -5.00
C MET A 226 -16.32 -12.50 -4.33
N ILE A 227 -17.25 -11.57 -4.11
CA ILE A 227 -16.94 -10.30 -3.45
C ILE A 227 -16.44 -10.52 -2.02
N ILE A 228 -17.09 -11.40 -1.26
CA ILE A 228 -16.66 -11.72 0.11
C ILE A 228 -15.24 -12.31 0.11
N LEU A 229 -14.93 -13.23 -0.82
CA LEU A 229 -13.61 -13.82 -0.94
C LEU A 229 -12.57 -12.79 -1.34
N LEU A 230 -12.83 -11.99 -2.38
CA LEU A 230 -11.87 -11.01 -2.93
C LEU A 230 -11.60 -9.83 -1.99
N GLN A 231 -12.53 -9.53 -1.07
CA GLN A 231 -12.33 -8.55 -0.01
C GLN A 231 -11.67 -9.13 1.25
N LYS A 232 -11.58 -10.46 1.36
CA LYS A 232 -10.94 -11.15 2.47
C LYS A 232 -10.33 -12.46 2.00
N LEU A 233 -9.23 -12.34 1.24
CA LEU A 233 -8.52 -13.51 0.75
C LEU A 233 -8.01 -14.37 1.92
N PRO A 234 -8.06 -15.71 1.81
CA PRO A 234 -7.64 -16.61 2.87
C PRO A 234 -6.12 -16.76 2.90
N THR A 235 -5.42 -15.66 3.16
CA THR A 235 -3.95 -15.56 3.18
C THR A 235 -3.36 -15.55 4.59
N ALA A 236 -4.19 -15.65 5.63
CA ALA A 236 -3.75 -15.58 7.03
C ALA A 236 -2.66 -16.61 7.38
N GLU A 237 -2.75 -17.81 6.83
CA GLU A 237 -1.79 -18.91 7.02
C GLU A 237 -0.75 -19.01 5.90
N TRP A 238 -0.69 -18.04 4.99
CA TRP A 238 0.30 -18.04 3.93
C TRP A 238 1.71 -17.88 4.50
N THR A 239 2.64 -18.59 3.87
CA THR A 239 4.06 -18.54 4.16
C THR A 239 4.79 -17.73 3.09
N TYR A 240 6.10 -17.54 3.27
CA TYR A 240 6.93 -16.97 2.22
C TYR A 240 6.86 -17.78 0.92
N LYS A 241 6.73 -19.10 1.00
CA LYS A 241 6.64 -19.94 -0.21
C LYS A 241 5.41 -19.59 -1.05
N ASP A 242 4.27 -19.34 -0.41
CA ASP A 242 3.02 -18.99 -1.10
C ASP A 242 3.15 -17.65 -1.81
N LEU A 243 3.73 -16.65 -1.12
CA LEU A 243 4.04 -15.35 -1.73
C LEU A 243 5.06 -15.49 -2.87
N GLU A 244 6.11 -16.28 -2.71
CA GLU A 244 7.13 -16.50 -3.76
C GLU A 244 6.52 -17.14 -5.02
N MET A 245 5.53 -18.02 -4.89
CA MET A 245 4.83 -18.58 -6.06
C MET A 245 4.08 -17.48 -6.82
N VAL A 246 3.35 -16.62 -6.12
CA VAL A 246 2.65 -15.46 -6.72
C VAL A 246 3.65 -14.49 -7.38
N LEU A 247 4.74 -14.16 -6.70
CA LEU A 247 5.78 -13.26 -7.22
C LEU A 247 6.48 -13.85 -8.44
N SER A 248 6.76 -15.15 -8.43
CA SER A 248 7.40 -15.84 -9.55
C SER A 248 6.50 -15.85 -10.78
N GLU A 249 5.21 -16.12 -10.60
CA GLU A 249 4.23 -16.07 -11.69
C GLU A 249 4.08 -14.65 -12.24
N ALA A 250 3.94 -13.66 -11.36
CA ALA A 250 3.90 -12.25 -11.76
C ALA A 250 5.15 -11.85 -12.56
N PHE A 251 6.34 -12.26 -12.11
CA PHE A 251 7.60 -12.00 -12.81
C PHE A 251 7.64 -12.68 -14.18
N LEU A 252 7.24 -13.95 -14.28
CA LEU A 252 7.18 -14.66 -15.57
C LEU A 252 6.25 -13.94 -16.55
N TRP A 253 5.08 -13.49 -16.11
CA TRP A 253 4.15 -12.75 -16.95
C TRP A 253 4.68 -11.39 -17.38
N THR A 254 5.50 -10.72 -16.55
CA THR A 254 6.18 -9.50 -17.01
C THR A 254 7.03 -9.80 -18.24
N GLN A 255 7.76 -10.92 -18.26
CA GLN A 255 8.60 -11.31 -19.40
C GLN A 255 7.77 -11.69 -20.62
N VAL A 256 6.71 -12.48 -20.42
CA VAL A 256 5.83 -12.94 -21.52
C VAL A 256 5.07 -11.78 -22.17
N PHE A 257 4.63 -10.80 -21.37
CA PHE A 257 3.76 -9.73 -21.85
C PHE A 257 4.48 -8.41 -22.14
N GLN A 258 5.72 -8.20 -21.68
CA GLN A 258 6.55 -7.06 -22.11
C GLN A 258 6.84 -7.09 -23.61
N ASP A 259 6.99 -8.27 -24.20
CA ASP A 259 7.26 -8.45 -25.64
C ASP A 259 6.02 -8.29 -26.54
N THR A 260 4.81 -8.16 -25.98
CA THR A 260 3.57 -8.00 -26.75
C THR A 260 3.04 -6.57 -26.85
N LYS A 261 3.85 -5.56 -26.51
CA LYS A 261 3.60 -4.18 -26.96
C LYS A 261 3.99 -4.03 -28.44
N LEU A 262 3.17 -4.60 -29.33
CA LEU A 262 3.16 -4.35 -30.77
C LEU A 262 1.85 -3.65 -31.15
#